data_AF-A0A094BF42-F1
#
_entry.id   AF-A0A094BF42-F1
#
_cell.length_a   1.000
_cell.length_b   1.000
_cell.length_c   1.000
_cell.angle_alpha   90.00
_cell.angle_beta   90.00
_cell.angle_gamma   90.00
#
_symmetry.space_group_name_H-M   'P 1'
#
loop_
_entity.id
_entity.type
_entity.pdbx_description
1 polymer ?
#
loop_
_entity_poly.entity_id
_entity_poly.type
_entity_poly.pdbx_seq_one_letter_code
_entity_poly.pdbx_strand_id
1 'polypeptide(L)'
;MSAPLLSPLDASNLRTRGLLLPSPTPSTHLLHKRHLTHLSAIEYRLLPLSAPFPQNAFAAIPTHLESFESLLHVGLSNAKATEIWNRWVEDWPADGPRRETDPDDGWGLQVTFLDLIMGSLENKVDAISSNDHEWRTCLDARGIDVATQDAIMDPALADLRRTKSCLDWARDSIEMRYKGLVEIQRSSRMREVKLQKAVDDLGWSQGSEKEKGIANTEADIWGSPTAIEALDMPGYTTLFKAVDEARLVGLLDHTGALSKIERLLSPAPSGFNGSRSGFHFTPDPSIASYQAAYAKRRARYESIVIVSFRIPNTAIERLSEPDIQRVF
;
A
#
# COMPACT_ATOMS: atom_id res chain seq x y z
N MET A 1 -13.68 -15.07 -13.74
CA MET A 1 -12.21 -15.13 -13.86
C MET A 1 -11.66 -13.88 -13.21
N SER A 2 -10.58 -14.00 -12.42
CA SER A 2 -9.90 -12.86 -11.77
C SER A 2 -9.40 -11.86 -12.82
N ALA A 3 -9.41 -10.56 -12.48
CA ALA A 3 -8.95 -9.52 -13.39
C ALA A 3 -7.41 -9.54 -13.50
N PRO A 4 -6.84 -9.37 -14.71
CA PRO A 4 -5.40 -9.28 -14.88
C PRO A 4 -4.84 -8.08 -14.11
N LEU A 5 -3.62 -8.22 -13.59
CA LEU A 5 -2.96 -7.16 -12.84
C LEU A 5 -2.56 -6.00 -13.75
N LEU A 6 -2.15 -6.28 -14.99
CA LEU A 6 -1.87 -5.27 -16.00
C LEU A 6 -2.94 -5.30 -17.09
N SER A 7 -3.44 -4.11 -17.45
CA SER A 7 -4.40 -3.97 -18.53
C SER A 7 -3.76 -4.36 -19.87
N PRO A 8 -4.49 -5.01 -20.81
CA PRO A 8 -3.88 -5.66 -21.97
C PRO A 8 -3.07 -4.74 -22.89
N LEU A 9 -3.56 -3.51 -23.16
CA LEU A 9 -2.89 -2.54 -24.02
C LEU A 9 -1.64 -1.97 -23.33
N ASP A 10 -1.72 -1.66 -22.03
CA ASP A 10 -0.56 -1.24 -21.24
C ASP A 10 0.50 -2.34 -21.17
N ALA A 11 0.10 -3.58 -20.90
CA ALA A 11 1.01 -4.73 -20.87
C ALA A 11 1.72 -4.92 -22.23
N SER A 12 0.99 -4.79 -23.33
CA SER A 12 1.57 -4.86 -24.69
C SER A 12 2.58 -3.73 -24.92
N ASN A 13 2.22 -2.49 -24.59
CA ASN A 13 3.10 -1.33 -24.72
C ASN A 13 4.41 -1.50 -23.92
N LEU A 14 4.30 -1.97 -22.67
CA LEU A 14 5.46 -2.20 -21.81
C LEU A 14 6.37 -3.31 -22.35
N ARG A 15 5.81 -4.38 -22.91
CA ARG A 15 6.60 -5.46 -23.57
C ARG A 15 7.37 -4.94 -24.77
N THR A 16 6.72 -4.16 -25.65
CA THR A 16 7.38 -3.57 -26.82
C THR A 16 8.57 -2.68 -26.44
N ARG A 17 8.52 -2.07 -25.26
CA ARG A 17 9.59 -1.20 -24.72
C ARG A 17 10.64 -1.95 -23.91
N GLY A 18 10.51 -3.27 -23.72
CA GLY A 18 11.39 -4.05 -22.85
C GLY A 18 11.23 -3.75 -21.36
N LEU A 19 10.11 -3.13 -20.96
CA LEU A 19 9.81 -2.73 -19.58
C LEU A 19 8.90 -3.74 -18.86
N LEU A 20 8.37 -4.73 -19.58
CA LEU A 20 7.70 -5.90 -19.06
C LEU A 20 8.34 -7.14 -19.67
N LEU A 21 8.96 -7.97 -18.83
CA LEU A 21 9.67 -9.17 -19.24
C LEU A 21 8.95 -10.43 -18.73
N PRO A 22 9.09 -11.57 -19.43
CA PRO A 22 8.64 -12.85 -18.90
C PRO A 22 9.41 -13.18 -17.61
N SER A 23 8.71 -13.74 -16.64
CA SER A 23 9.30 -14.28 -15.42
C SER A 23 9.60 -15.78 -15.60
N PRO A 24 10.56 -16.37 -14.84
CA PRO A 24 10.75 -17.82 -14.81
C PRO A 24 9.49 -18.60 -14.43
N THR A 25 8.58 -17.99 -13.66
CA THR A 25 7.27 -18.58 -13.34
C THR A 25 6.17 -17.97 -14.23
N PRO A 26 5.37 -18.80 -14.94
CA PRO A 26 4.33 -18.31 -15.86
C PRO A 26 3.28 -17.41 -15.21
N SER A 27 3.09 -17.56 -13.90
CA SER A 27 2.10 -16.83 -13.12
C SER A 27 2.59 -15.48 -12.59
N THR A 28 3.82 -15.08 -12.90
CA THR A 28 4.35 -13.75 -12.59
C THR A 28 4.92 -13.03 -13.81
N HIS A 29 5.13 -11.73 -13.66
CA HIS A 29 5.80 -10.87 -14.63
C HIS A 29 6.94 -10.11 -13.97
N LEU A 30 7.96 -9.76 -14.75
CA LEU A 30 9.00 -8.83 -14.32
C LEU A 30 8.66 -7.44 -14.88
N LEU A 31 8.15 -6.56 -14.02
CA LEU A 31 7.80 -5.19 -14.38
C LEU A 31 8.91 -4.23 -13.95
N HIS A 32 9.31 -3.33 -14.85
CA HIS A 32 10.28 -2.29 -14.53
C HIS A 32 9.78 -1.40 -13.39
N LYS A 33 10.60 -1.19 -12.35
CA LYS A 33 10.17 -0.57 -11.09
C LYS A 33 9.56 0.82 -11.27
N ARG A 34 10.05 1.62 -12.23
CA ARG A 34 9.47 2.94 -12.58
C ARG A 34 8.01 2.90 -13.09
N HIS A 35 7.47 1.71 -13.37
CA HIS A 35 6.12 1.50 -13.90
C HIS A 35 5.19 0.73 -12.94
N LEU A 36 5.62 0.48 -11.70
CA LEU A 36 4.78 -0.17 -10.69
C LEU A 36 3.57 0.71 -10.36
N THR A 37 3.80 1.86 -9.72
CA THR A 37 2.76 2.83 -9.31
C THR A 37 2.94 4.18 -10.00
N HIS A 38 2.08 5.16 -9.71
CA HIS A 38 2.23 6.50 -10.27
C HIS A 38 3.41 7.27 -9.65
N LEU A 39 3.74 7.05 -8.37
CA LEU A 39 4.93 7.63 -7.73
C LEU A 39 6.22 6.87 -8.02
N SER A 40 6.13 5.64 -8.52
CA SER A 40 7.30 4.82 -8.82
C SER A 40 8.27 5.47 -9.83
N ALA A 41 7.78 6.33 -10.72
CA ALA A 41 8.63 7.08 -11.64
C ALA A 41 9.58 8.05 -10.92
N ILE A 42 9.15 8.59 -9.78
CA ILE A 42 9.91 9.51 -8.92
C ILE A 42 10.83 8.70 -8.01
N GLU A 43 10.28 7.69 -7.32
CA GLU A 43 11.04 6.84 -6.39
C GLU A 43 12.24 6.17 -7.08
N TYR A 44 12.03 5.66 -8.28
CA TYR A 44 13.04 4.95 -9.05
C TYR A 44 13.62 5.79 -10.19
N ARG A 45 13.61 7.13 -10.08
CA ARG A 45 14.07 8.05 -11.13
C ARG A 45 15.47 7.78 -11.67
N LEU A 46 16.34 7.19 -10.84
CA LEU A 46 17.72 6.85 -11.18
C LEU A 46 17.84 5.58 -12.03
N LEU A 47 16.78 4.77 -12.14
CA LEU A 47 16.80 3.60 -13.02
C LEU A 47 16.62 4.02 -14.49
N PRO A 48 17.46 3.52 -15.41
CA PRO A 48 17.34 3.83 -16.83
C PRO A 48 16.06 3.20 -17.41
N LEU A 49 15.41 3.87 -18.36
CA LEU A 49 14.24 3.35 -19.09
C LEU A 49 14.60 2.67 -20.41
N SER A 50 15.90 2.57 -20.71
CA SER A 50 16.44 1.91 -21.90
C SER A 50 17.56 0.97 -21.49
N ALA A 51 17.72 -0.11 -22.24
CA ALA A 51 18.82 -1.04 -22.03
C ALA A 51 20.20 -0.34 -22.13
N PRO A 52 21.22 -0.81 -21.39
CA PRO A 52 21.19 -1.95 -20.48
C PRO A 52 20.51 -1.63 -19.14
N PHE A 53 19.71 -2.57 -18.64
CA PHE A 53 19.05 -2.44 -17.33
C PHE A 53 19.92 -3.04 -16.22
N PRO A 54 20.01 -2.40 -15.03
CA PRO A 54 20.65 -3.03 -13.88
C PRO A 54 19.82 -4.22 -13.37
N GLN A 55 20.47 -5.15 -12.67
CA GLN A 55 19.83 -6.39 -12.18
C GLN A 55 18.62 -6.14 -11.27
N ASN A 56 18.60 -5.01 -10.56
CA ASN A 56 17.54 -4.63 -9.63
C ASN A 56 16.47 -3.72 -10.27
N ALA A 57 16.46 -3.55 -11.60
CA ALA A 57 15.53 -2.66 -12.30
C ALA A 57 14.09 -3.16 -12.32
N PHE A 58 13.91 -4.48 -12.17
CA PHE A 58 12.61 -5.14 -12.30
C PHE A 58 12.11 -5.68 -10.95
N ALA A 59 10.80 -5.75 -10.84
CA ALA A 59 10.06 -6.32 -9.73
C ALA A 59 9.20 -7.48 -10.23
N ALA A 60 9.18 -8.58 -9.49
CA ALA A 60 8.32 -9.72 -9.80
C ALA A 60 6.91 -9.46 -9.24
N ILE A 61 5.92 -9.38 -10.12
CA ILE A 61 4.51 -9.12 -9.78
C ILE A 61 3.62 -10.28 -10.24
N PRO A 62 2.52 -10.59 -9.54
CA PRO A 62 1.51 -11.54 -10.01
C PRO A 62 0.92 -11.16 -11.38
N THR A 63 0.47 -12.15 -12.14
CA THR A 63 -0.25 -11.91 -13.41
C THR A 63 -1.69 -11.46 -13.18
N HIS A 64 -2.31 -11.92 -12.09
CA HIS A 64 -3.69 -11.64 -11.70
C HIS A 64 -3.71 -11.13 -10.26
N LEU A 65 -4.66 -10.26 -9.93
CA LEU A 65 -4.75 -9.70 -8.58
C LEU A 65 -5.17 -10.76 -7.55
N GLU A 66 -6.17 -11.58 -7.86
CA GLU A 66 -6.60 -12.70 -7.02
C GLU A 66 -5.94 -14.00 -7.50
N SER A 67 -4.71 -14.24 -7.02
CA SER A 67 -3.93 -15.44 -7.38
C SER A 67 -3.13 -16.00 -6.21
N PHE A 68 -2.64 -17.23 -6.37
CA PHE A 68 -1.72 -17.85 -5.43
C PHE A 68 -0.44 -17.00 -5.25
N GLU A 69 0.06 -16.40 -6.32
CA GLU A 69 1.24 -15.52 -6.29
C GLU A 69 0.98 -14.24 -5.52
N SER A 70 -0.25 -13.74 -5.50
CA SER A 70 -0.63 -12.62 -4.63
C SER A 70 -0.54 -13.00 -3.15
N LEU A 71 -0.89 -14.24 -2.77
CA LEU A 71 -0.72 -14.74 -1.39
C LEU A 71 0.78 -14.78 -1.00
N LEU A 72 1.64 -15.24 -1.90
CA LEU A 72 3.09 -15.19 -1.69
C LEU A 72 3.63 -13.74 -1.69
N HIS A 73 3.03 -12.86 -2.49
CA HIS A 73 3.43 -11.47 -2.59
C HIS A 73 3.21 -10.74 -1.27
N VAL A 74 2.04 -10.92 -0.65
CA VAL A 74 1.66 -10.25 0.61
C VAL A 74 2.41 -10.78 1.83
N GLY A 75 3.21 -11.83 1.67
CA GLY A 75 4.13 -12.31 2.70
C GLY A 75 3.70 -13.56 3.44
N LEU A 76 2.87 -14.40 2.80
CA LEU A 76 2.49 -15.69 3.35
C LEU A 76 3.50 -16.77 2.93
N SER A 77 3.76 -17.70 3.84
CA SER A 77 4.47 -18.93 3.53
C SER A 77 3.74 -19.74 2.47
N ASN A 78 4.47 -20.59 1.72
CA ASN A 78 3.85 -21.49 0.74
C ASN A 78 2.74 -22.35 1.36
N ALA A 79 2.97 -22.89 2.57
CA ALA A 79 1.97 -23.71 3.25
C ALA A 79 0.66 -22.94 3.52
N LYS A 80 0.76 -21.72 4.04
CA LYS A 80 -0.41 -20.86 4.30
C LYS A 80 -1.07 -20.37 3.01
N ALA A 81 -0.27 -20.03 1.99
CA ALA A 81 -0.79 -19.66 0.68
C ALA A 81 -1.59 -20.81 0.05
N THR A 82 -1.10 -22.05 0.14
CA THR A 82 -1.81 -23.25 -0.35
C THR A 82 -3.12 -23.45 0.39
N GLU A 83 -3.11 -23.33 1.72
CA GLU A 83 -4.33 -23.45 2.53
C GLU A 83 -5.41 -22.44 2.11
N ILE A 84 -5.04 -21.16 2.01
CA ILE A 84 -5.98 -20.10 1.64
C ILE A 84 -6.45 -20.25 0.19
N TRP A 85 -5.53 -20.59 -0.71
CA TRP A 85 -5.85 -20.75 -2.13
C TRP A 85 -6.83 -21.89 -2.35
N ASN A 86 -6.59 -23.07 -1.78
CA ASN A 86 -7.51 -24.21 -1.89
C ASN A 86 -8.90 -23.84 -1.35
N ARG A 87 -8.97 -23.12 -0.23
CA ARG A 87 -10.25 -22.58 0.26
C ARG A 87 -10.91 -21.63 -0.72
N TRP A 88 -10.15 -20.76 -1.39
CA TRP A 88 -10.69 -19.78 -2.34
C TRP A 88 -11.20 -20.43 -3.62
N VAL A 89 -10.48 -21.42 -4.18
CA VAL A 89 -10.81 -22.02 -5.49
C VAL A 89 -11.64 -23.30 -5.41
N GLU A 90 -11.36 -24.18 -4.46
CA GLU A 90 -11.93 -25.54 -4.41
C GLU A 90 -12.99 -25.66 -3.31
N ASP A 91 -12.67 -25.25 -2.08
CA ASP A 91 -13.51 -25.50 -0.90
C ASP A 91 -14.43 -24.32 -0.55
N TRP A 92 -14.80 -23.49 -1.53
CA TRP A 92 -15.69 -22.36 -1.25
C TRP A 92 -17.11 -22.87 -0.93
N PRO A 93 -17.70 -22.49 0.21
CA PRO A 93 -19.00 -23.00 0.64
C PRO A 93 -20.12 -22.60 -0.34
N ALA A 94 -20.89 -23.58 -0.82
CA ALA A 94 -21.99 -23.35 -1.76
C ALA A 94 -23.10 -22.47 -1.17
N ASP A 95 -23.40 -22.63 0.12
CA ASP A 95 -24.40 -21.85 0.86
C ASP A 95 -23.79 -20.65 1.62
N GLY A 96 -22.52 -20.34 1.36
CA GLY A 96 -21.79 -19.29 2.06
C GLY A 96 -21.92 -17.91 1.39
N PRO A 97 -21.19 -16.90 1.91
CA PRO A 97 -21.10 -15.62 1.22
C PRO A 97 -20.44 -15.79 -0.15
N ARG A 98 -20.77 -14.92 -1.10
CA ARG A 98 -20.16 -14.92 -2.44
C ARG A 98 -18.73 -14.39 -2.40
N ARG A 99 -17.89 -14.84 -3.33
CA ARG A 99 -16.58 -14.21 -3.58
C ARG A 99 -16.76 -12.94 -4.38
N GLU A 100 -15.78 -12.05 -4.32
CA GLU A 100 -15.72 -10.88 -5.19
C GLU A 100 -15.59 -11.20 -6.69
N THR A 101 -15.19 -12.43 -7.00
CA THR A 101 -15.03 -12.92 -8.38
C THR A 101 -16.25 -13.69 -8.90
N ASP A 102 -17.25 -13.96 -8.05
CA ASP A 102 -18.47 -14.66 -8.43
C ASP A 102 -19.42 -13.71 -9.19
N PRO A 103 -20.29 -14.24 -10.09
CA PRO A 103 -21.30 -13.43 -10.76
C PRO A 103 -22.22 -12.71 -9.77
N ASP A 104 -22.56 -11.47 -10.05
CA ASP A 104 -23.49 -10.71 -9.21
C ASP A 104 -24.92 -11.22 -9.41
N ASP A 105 -25.52 -11.73 -8.34
CA ASP A 105 -26.91 -12.18 -8.25
C ASP A 105 -27.82 -11.13 -7.57
N GLY A 106 -27.26 -9.95 -7.23
CA GLY A 106 -27.98 -8.81 -6.69
C GLY A 106 -28.27 -8.88 -5.18
N TRP A 107 -27.85 -9.93 -4.48
CA TRP A 107 -28.12 -10.12 -3.05
C TRP A 107 -26.93 -10.76 -2.30
N GLY A 108 -26.94 -10.69 -0.97
CA GLY A 108 -25.99 -11.44 -0.13
C GLY A 108 -24.65 -10.75 0.18
N LEU A 109 -24.02 -11.25 1.25
CA LEU A 109 -22.70 -10.82 1.73
C LEU A 109 -21.62 -11.26 0.75
N GLN A 110 -20.76 -10.32 0.35
CA GLN A 110 -19.59 -10.58 -0.48
C GLN A 110 -18.33 -10.57 0.39
N VAL A 111 -17.45 -11.55 0.19
CA VAL A 111 -16.14 -11.63 0.83
C VAL A 111 -15.07 -11.31 -0.21
N THR A 112 -14.24 -10.31 0.08
CA THR A 112 -13.09 -9.98 -0.76
C THR A 112 -11.96 -10.98 -0.53
N PHE A 113 -11.04 -11.09 -1.50
CA PHE A 113 -9.86 -11.93 -1.35
C PHE A 113 -8.99 -11.46 -0.18
N LEU A 114 -8.90 -10.13 0.03
CA LEU A 114 -8.21 -9.56 1.19
C LEU A 114 -8.91 -9.94 2.51
N ASP A 115 -10.24 -9.90 2.59
CA ASP A 115 -10.98 -10.29 3.81
C ASP A 115 -10.73 -11.75 4.17
N LEU A 116 -10.71 -12.64 3.16
CA LEU A 116 -10.35 -14.05 3.36
C LEU A 116 -8.93 -14.18 3.94
N ILE A 117 -7.96 -13.46 3.36
CA ILE A 117 -6.57 -13.48 3.83
C ILE A 117 -6.51 -12.99 5.29
N MET A 118 -7.12 -11.84 5.59
CA MET A 118 -7.07 -11.23 6.91
C MET A 118 -7.80 -12.06 7.96
N GLY A 119 -8.90 -12.72 7.62
CA GLY A 119 -9.63 -13.64 8.49
C GLY A 119 -8.86 -14.94 8.77
N SER A 120 -8.01 -15.39 7.84
CA SER A 120 -7.20 -16.61 8.01
C SER A 120 -6.11 -16.50 9.11
N LEU A 121 -5.81 -15.27 9.56
CA LEU A 121 -4.81 -14.98 10.59
C LEU A 121 -5.39 -15.00 12.01
N GLU A 122 -6.70 -15.08 12.15
CA GLU A 122 -7.39 -15.03 13.44
C GLU A 122 -7.27 -16.34 14.22
N ASN A 123 -7.75 -16.33 15.47
CA ASN A 123 -7.85 -17.49 16.36
C ASN A 123 -6.51 -18.08 16.85
N LYS A 124 -5.48 -17.23 16.98
CA LYS A 124 -4.16 -17.60 17.51
C LYS A 124 -3.71 -16.64 18.59
N VAL A 125 -2.98 -17.14 19.58
CA VAL A 125 -2.39 -16.31 20.64
C VAL A 125 -1.53 -15.23 19.99
N ASP A 126 -1.71 -14.00 20.45
CA ASP A 126 -1.00 -12.84 19.94
C ASP A 126 0.19 -12.52 20.85
N ALA A 127 1.28 -12.04 20.25
CA ALA A 127 2.47 -11.61 20.98
C ALA A 127 2.48 -10.09 21.11
N ILE A 128 2.56 -9.61 22.35
CA ILE A 128 2.71 -8.19 22.69
C ILE A 128 3.97 -7.92 23.55
N SER A 129 4.71 -8.98 23.90
CA SER A 129 5.89 -8.90 24.76
C SER A 129 7.11 -8.38 24.01
N SER A 130 8.20 -8.15 24.73
CA SER A 130 9.51 -7.85 24.12
C SER A 130 10.30 -9.10 23.73
N ASN A 131 9.74 -10.31 23.85
CA ASN A 131 10.46 -11.55 23.60
C ASN A 131 10.41 -11.93 22.11
N ASP A 132 11.54 -11.86 21.43
CA ASP A 132 11.62 -12.14 20.00
C ASP A 132 11.25 -13.58 19.63
N HIS A 133 11.45 -14.55 20.53
CA HIS A 133 11.04 -15.93 20.30
C HIS A 133 9.50 -16.05 20.24
N GLU A 134 8.80 -15.40 21.18
CA GLU A 134 7.33 -15.38 21.20
C GLU A 134 6.76 -14.72 19.94
N TRP A 135 7.40 -13.66 19.44
CA TRP A 135 7.01 -13.02 18.18
C TRP A 135 7.19 -13.94 16.98
N ARG A 136 8.33 -14.63 16.86
CA ARG A 136 8.54 -15.59 15.77
C ARG A 136 7.54 -16.72 15.83
N THR A 137 7.30 -17.30 17.01
CA THR A 137 6.25 -18.31 17.21
C THR A 137 4.87 -17.78 16.81
N CYS A 138 4.57 -16.52 17.15
CA CYS A 138 3.31 -15.86 16.79
C CYS A 138 3.13 -15.66 15.28
N LEU A 139 4.22 -15.36 14.55
CA LEU A 139 4.23 -15.16 13.09
C LEU A 139 4.33 -16.48 12.30
N ASP A 140 4.92 -17.52 12.87
CA ASP A 140 5.00 -18.89 12.32
C ASP A 140 3.65 -19.61 12.40
N ALA A 141 3.01 -19.62 13.58
CA ALA A 141 1.55 -19.70 13.65
C ALA A 141 1.01 -18.53 12.80
N ARG A 142 -0.20 -18.40 12.25
CA ARG A 142 -0.52 -17.42 11.16
C ARG A 142 0.21 -17.63 9.82
N GLY A 143 1.40 -18.21 9.78
CA GLY A 143 2.04 -18.68 8.54
C GLY A 143 2.66 -17.58 7.69
N ILE A 144 3.21 -16.55 8.33
CA ILE A 144 3.96 -15.47 7.69
C ILE A 144 5.33 -16.01 7.23
N ASP A 145 5.77 -15.65 6.03
CA ASP A 145 7.06 -16.12 5.52
C ASP A 145 8.25 -15.46 6.24
N VAL A 146 9.40 -16.15 6.24
CA VAL A 146 10.61 -15.72 6.96
C VAL A 146 11.09 -14.31 6.58
N ALA A 147 11.06 -13.94 5.29
CA ALA A 147 11.52 -12.62 4.87
C ALA A 147 10.58 -11.51 5.38
N THR A 148 9.28 -11.78 5.43
CA THR A 148 8.31 -10.86 6.04
C THR A 148 8.47 -10.80 7.56
N GLN A 149 8.73 -11.93 8.22
CA GLN A 149 9.04 -11.94 9.65
C GLN A 149 10.28 -11.10 9.95
N ASP A 150 11.37 -11.28 9.21
CA ASP A 150 12.62 -10.54 9.43
C ASP A 150 12.46 -9.04 9.16
N ALA A 151 11.57 -8.66 8.25
CA ALA A 151 11.22 -7.26 8.02
C ALA A 151 10.40 -6.65 9.17
N ILE A 152 9.46 -7.41 9.76
CA ILE A 152 8.69 -6.99 10.93
C ILE A 152 9.60 -6.91 12.18
N MET A 153 10.49 -7.88 12.31
CA MET A 153 11.38 -8.11 13.46
C MET A 153 12.73 -7.38 13.36
N ASP A 154 12.86 -6.40 12.47
CA ASP A 154 14.13 -5.68 12.28
C ASP A 154 14.61 -5.06 13.61
N PRO A 155 15.80 -5.45 14.12
CA PRO A 155 16.29 -4.96 15.40
C PRO A 155 16.46 -3.44 15.46
N ALA A 156 16.78 -2.78 14.34
CA ALA A 156 16.92 -1.33 14.28
C ALA A 156 15.57 -0.59 14.47
N LEU A 157 14.46 -1.32 14.35
CA LEU A 157 13.09 -0.81 14.37
C LEU A 157 12.28 -1.45 15.50
N ALA A 158 12.96 -2.04 16.49
CA ALA A 158 12.35 -2.76 17.61
C ALA A 158 11.42 -1.89 18.47
N ASP A 159 11.70 -0.59 18.60
CA ASP A 159 10.83 0.34 19.32
C ASP A 159 9.49 0.50 18.61
N LEU A 160 9.49 0.68 17.29
CA LEU A 160 8.26 0.76 16.50
C LEU A 160 7.50 -0.56 16.52
N ARG A 161 8.21 -1.69 16.34
CA ARG A 161 7.59 -3.01 16.44
C ARG A 161 6.81 -3.18 17.75
N ARG A 162 7.32 -2.68 18.87
CA ARG A 162 6.66 -2.80 20.19
C ARG A 162 5.45 -1.87 20.39
N THR A 163 5.14 -0.99 19.44
CA THR A 163 3.96 -0.10 19.54
C THR A 163 2.64 -0.78 19.21
N LYS A 164 2.67 -1.97 18.61
CA LYS A 164 1.48 -2.79 18.30
C LYS A 164 1.78 -4.27 18.51
N SER A 165 0.74 -5.11 18.45
CA SER A 165 0.91 -6.54 18.57
C SER A 165 1.51 -7.17 17.30
N CYS A 166 1.95 -8.42 17.44
CA CYS A 166 2.39 -9.25 16.33
C CYS A 166 1.31 -9.41 15.25
N LEU A 167 0.06 -9.70 15.65
CA LEU A 167 -1.06 -9.79 14.71
C LEU A 167 -1.31 -8.48 13.97
N ASP A 168 -1.26 -7.34 14.68
CA ASP A 168 -1.47 -6.02 14.09
C ASP A 168 -0.42 -5.74 13.00
N TRP A 169 0.86 -6.04 13.25
CA TRP A 169 1.91 -5.84 12.22
C TRP A 169 1.83 -6.82 11.06
N ALA A 170 1.45 -8.07 11.32
CA ALA A 170 1.23 -9.05 10.25
C ALA A 170 0.10 -8.57 9.33
N ARG A 171 -1.04 -8.17 9.90
CA ARG A 171 -2.20 -7.63 9.18
C ARG A 171 -1.85 -6.37 8.39
N ASP A 172 -1.22 -5.39 9.03
CA ASP A 172 -0.85 -4.14 8.39
C ASP A 172 0.13 -4.37 7.23
N SER A 173 1.07 -5.32 7.36
CA SER A 173 2.02 -5.67 6.30
C SER A 173 1.34 -6.32 5.10
N ILE A 174 0.43 -7.27 5.35
CA ILE A 174 -0.34 -7.96 4.32
C ILE A 174 -1.24 -6.96 3.58
N GLU A 175 -1.98 -6.14 4.31
CA GLU A 175 -2.88 -5.15 3.74
C GLU A 175 -2.12 -4.12 2.90
N MET A 176 -1.01 -3.60 3.42
CA MET A 176 -0.14 -2.66 2.69
C MET A 176 0.32 -3.26 1.35
N ARG A 177 0.84 -4.50 1.38
CA ARG A 177 1.32 -5.18 0.16
C ARG A 177 0.21 -5.50 -0.82
N TYR A 178 -0.95 -5.93 -0.32
CA TYR A 178 -2.09 -6.21 -1.19
C TYR A 178 -2.61 -4.94 -1.86
N LYS A 179 -2.73 -3.84 -1.10
CA LYS A 179 -3.07 -2.52 -1.65
C LYS A 179 -2.02 -2.02 -2.65
N GLY A 180 -0.75 -2.37 -2.45
CA GLY A 180 0.31 -2.19 -3.45
C GLY A 180 -0.02 -2.81 -4.80
N LEU A 181 -0.49 -4.05 -4.83
CA LEU A 181 -0.95 -4.71 -6.05
C LEU A 181 -2.16 -4.02 -6.67
N VAL A 182 -3.14 -3.62 -5.85
CA VAL A 182 -4.31 -2.85 -6.32
C VAL A 182 -3.87 -1.53 -6.98
N GLU A 183 -2.88 -0.85 -6.41
CA GLU A 183 -2.34 0.40 -6.95
C GLU A 183 -1.57 0.18 -8.26
N ILE A 184 -0.85 -0.94 -8.40
CA ILE A 184 -0.22 -1.34 -9.67
C ILE A 184 -1.29 -1.54 -10.75
N GLN A 185 -2.39 -2.23 -10.42
CA GLN A 185 -3.50 -2.45 -11.34
C GLN A 185 -4.17 -1.14 -11.74
N ARG A 186 -4.43 -0.25 -10.77
CA ARG A 186 -4.98 1.08 -11.02
C ARG A 186 -4.07 1.90 -11.93
N SER A 187 -2.77 1.90 -11.67
CA SER A 187 -1.76 2.60 -12.47
C SER A 187 -1.70 2.06 -13.90
N SER A 188 -1.82 0.75 -14.08
CA SER A 188 -1.89 0.13 -15.41
C SER A 188 -3.13 0.56 -16.18
N ARG A 189 -4.32 0.54 -15.56
CA ARG A 189 -5.57 1.04 -16.17
C ARG A 189 -5.45 2.50 -16.58
N MET A 190 -4.85 3.34 -15.75
CA MET A 190 -4.63 4.76 -16.07
C MET A 190 -3.71 4.95 -17.28
N ARG A 191 -2.65 4.13 -17.41
CA ARG A 191 -1.77 4.16 -18.59
C ARG A 191 -2.49 3.67 -19.83
N GLU A 192 -3.31 2.62 -19.72
CA GLU A 192 -4.14 2.13 -20.83
C GLU A 192 -5.10 3.21 -21.34
N VAL A 193 -5.81 3.92 -20.46
CA VAL A 193 -6.68 5.04 -20.85
C VAL A 193 -5.89 6.13 -21.60
N LYS A 194 -4.66 6.43 -21.18
CA LYS A 194 -3.80 7.39 -21.88
C LYS A 194 -3.37 6.89 -23.25
N LEU A 195 -3.03 5.61 -23.36
CA LEU A 195 -2.67 4.99 -24.64
C LEU A 195 -3.86 5.00 -25.60
N GLN A 196 -5.06 4.68 -25.14
CA GLN A 196 -6.27 4.70 -25.95
C GLN A 196 -6.55 6.11 -26.49
N LYS A 197 -6.51 7.13 -25.61
CA LYS A 197 -6.69 8.53 -26.03
C LYS A 197 -5.65 8.97 -27.05
N ALA A 198 -4.37 8.61 -26.86
CA ALA A 198 -3.33 8.95 -27.81
C ALA A 198 -3.56 8.32 -29.20
N VAL A 199 -4.12 7.10 -29.25
CA VAL A 199 -4.51 6.45 -30.51
C VAL A 199 -5.68 7.18 -31.17
N ASP A 200 -6.68 7.57 -30.38
CA ASP A 200 -7.85 8.30 -30.87
C ASP A 200 -7.47 9.70 -31.39
N ASP A 201 -6.57 10.40 -30.69
CA ASP A 201 -6.05 11.72 -31.06
C ASP A 201 -5.15 11.67 -32.32
N LEU A 202 -4.43 10.57 -32.55
CA LEU A 202 -3.68 10.36 -33.80
C LEU A 202 -4.61 10.12 -35.02
N GLY A 203 -5.89 9.82 -34.79
CA GLY A 203 -6.93 9.72 -35.81
C GLY A 203 -7.46 11.08 -36.32
N TRP A 204 -7.18 12.18 -35.62
CA TRP A 204 -7.56 13.56 -36.00
C TRP A 204 -6.32 14.46 -35.95
N SER A 205 -5.73 14.78 -37.10
CA SER A 205 -4.40 15.40 -37.21
C SER A 205 -4.15 16.68 -36.37
N GLN A 206 -2.90 16.74 -35.88
CA GLN A 206 -2.08 17.92 -35.58
C GLN A 206 -2.65 18.97 -34.60
N GLY A 207 -2.28 18.81 -33.33
CA GLY A 207 -2.25 19.90 -32.35
C GLY A 207 -1.20 19.58 -31.28
N SER A 208 -0.08 20.29 -31.30
CA SER A 208 0.93 20.20 -30.24
C SER A 208 0.34 20.69 -28.93
N GLU A 209 0.15 19.81 -27.94
CA GLU A 209 -0.13 20.27 -26.57
C GLU A 209 0.75 19.59 -25.53
N LYS A 210 1.40 20.50 -24.79
CA LYS A 210 2.23 20.30 -23.61
C LYS A 210 1.48 19.45 -22.59
N GLU A 211 2.21 18.51 -22.00
CA GLU A 211 1.83 17.82 -20.77
C GLU A 211 1.38 18.82 -19.70
N LYS A 212 0.07 19.04 -19.57
CA LYS A 212 -0.52 19.58 -18.34
C LYS A 212 -0.68 18.40 -17.38
N GLY A 213 0.36 18.19 -16.58
CA GLY A 213 0.26 17.40 -15.36
C GLY A 213 -0.89 17.93 -14.50
N ILE A 214 -1.63 17.01 -13.88
CA ILE A 214 -2.66 17.31 -12.89
C ILE A 214 -2.03 18.24 -11.85
N ALA A 215 -2.65 19.40 -11.65
CA ALA A 215 -2.18 20.43 -10.75
C ALA A 215 -2.15 19.94 -9.28
N ASN A 216 -1.05 20.29 -8.61
CA ASN A 216 -0.88 20.46 -7.16
C ASN A 216 -0.78 19.22 -6.25
N THR A 217 -0.16 18.15 -6.72
CA THR A 217 0.62 17.28 -5.83
C THR A 217 2.08 17.37 -6.24
N GLU A 218 2.77 18.42 -5.82
CA GLU A 218 4.24 18.39 -5.87
C GLU A 218 4.67 17.29 -4.91
N ALA A 219 4.99 16.12 -5.46
CA ALA A 219 5.74 15.09 -4.77
C ALA A 219 7.16 15.66 -4.59
N ASP A 220 7.32 16.53 -3.60
CA ASP A 220 8.61 17.06 -3.23
C ASP A 220 9.40 15.98 -2.48
N ILE A 221 10.71 16.00 -2.65
CA ILE A 221 11.60 15.07 -1.98
C ILE A 221 11.61 15.45 -0.51
N TRP A 222 11.26 14.51 0.36
CA TRP A 222 11.32 14.72 1.81
C TRP A 222 12.71 15.26 2.22
N GLY A 223 12.70 16.39 2.92
CA GLY A 223 13.93 17.11 3.31
C GLY A 223 14.48 18.08 2.25
N SER A 224 13.73 18.40 1.19
CA SER A 224 14.07 19.52 0.31
C SER A 224 13.99 20.84 1.09
N PRO A 225 14.73 21.89 0.67
CA PRO A 225 14.61 23.23 1.27
C PRO A 225 13.17 23.76 1.26
N THR A 226 12.43 23.53 0.16
CA THR A 226 11.02 23.93 0.02
C THR A 226 10.10 23.19 1.00
N ALA A 227 10.34 21.88 1.19
CA ALA A 227 9.61 21.07 2.16
C ALA A 227 9.91 21.49 3.59
N ILE A 228 11.14 21.94 3.90
CA ILE A 228 11.56 22.44 5.22
C ILE A 228 10.98 23.83 5.50
N GLU A 229 11.07 24.78 4.57
CA GLU A 229 10.45 26.11 4.69
C GLU A 229 8.94 26.03 4.87
N ALA A 230 8.31 25.02 4.25
CA ALA A 230 6.91 24.69 4.41
C ALA A 230 6.52 24.22 5.83
N LEU A 231 7.47 23.80 6.67
CA LEU A 231 7.17 23.29 8.03
C LEU A 231 6.97 24.41 9.05
N ASP A 232 7.66 25.53 8.86
CA ASP A 232 7.73 26.65 9.82
C ASP A 232 6.76 27.80 9.48
N MET A 233 5.56 27.47 8.98
CA MET A 233 4.56 28.47 8.65
C MET A 233 3.97 29.10 9.93
N PRO A 234 4.13 30.42 10.17
CA PRO A 234 3.61 31.05 11.37
C PRO A 234 2.10 30.89 11.49
N GLY A 235 1.62 30.58 12.70
CA GLY A 235 0.18 30.41 12.99
C GLY A 235 -0.38 29.02 12.68
N TYR A 236 0.46 28.08 12.24
CA TYR A 236 0.08 26.69 11.98
C TYR A 236 0.98 25.73 12.74
N THR A 237 0.41 24.58 13.11
CA THR A 237 1.11 23.39 13.58
C THR A 237 1.11 22.38 12.45
N THR A 238 2.30 21.92 12.04
CA THR A 238 2.43 20.86 11.04
C THR A 238 2.43 19.49 11.73
N LEU A 239 1.59 18.59 11.24
CA LEU A 239 1.47 17.21 11.68
C LEU A 239 1.83 16.27 10.54
N PHE A 240 2.49 15.17 10.85
CA PHE A 240 3.02 14.21 9.90
C PHE A 240 2.46 12.81 10.13
N LYS A 241 2.29 12.05 9.04
CA LYS A 241 1.97 10.63 9.08
C LYS A 241 2.65 9.88 7.95
N ALA A 242 3.39 8.84 8.29
CA ALA A 242 3.87 7.87 7.31
C ALA A 242 2.75 6.90 6.91
N VAL A 243 2.60 6.65 5.61
CA VAL A 243 1.51 5.86 5.04
C VAL A 243 1.92 5.34 3.66
N ASP A 244 1.40 4.19 3.24
CA ASP A 244 1.58 3.73 1.87
C ASP A 244 0.72 4.53 0.89
N GLU A 245 1.26 4.75 -0.31
CA GLU A 245 0.62 5.50 -1.39
C GLU A 245 -0.79 4.97 -1.71
N ALA A 246 -0.97 3.65 -1.68
CA ALA A 246 -2.23 3.02 -2.05
C ALA A 246 -3.38 3.36 -1.07
N ARG A 247 -3.08 3.62 0.20
CA ARG A 247 -4.07 4.13 1.18
C ARG A 247 -4.52 5.56 0.90
N LEU A 248 -3.79 6.34 0.12
CA LEU A 248 -4.12 7.74 -0.18
C LEU A 248 -5.13 7.91 -1.32
N VAL A 249 -5.56 6.82 -1.97
CA VAL A 249 -6.52 6.89 -3.07
C VAL A 249 -7.83 7.53 -2.60
N GLY A 250 -8.13 8.71 -3.18
CA GLY A 250 -9.29 9.53 -2.86
C GLY A 250 -9.16 10.37 -1.60
N LEU A 251 -7.97 10.47 -0.99
CA LEU A 251 -7.73 11.40 0.12
C LEU A 251 -8.00 12.83 -0.31
N LEU A 252 -7.52 13.20 -1.50
CA LEU A 252 -7.76 14.49 -2.14
C LEU A 252 -8.79 14.34 -3.26
N ASP A 253 -9.60 15.37 -3.48
CA ASP A 253 -10.49 15.46 -4.63
C ASP A 253 -9.74 15.93 -5.90
N HIS A 254 -10.48 16.13 -6.99
CA HIS A 254 -9.95 16.58 -8.28
C HIS A 254 -9.38 18.01 -8.26
N THR A 255 -9.66 18.80 -7.21
CA THR A 255 -9.11 20.15 -7.00
C THR A 255 -7.88 20.15 -6.10
N GLY A 256 -7.52 18.99 -5.53
CA GLY A 256 -6.46 18.85 -4.54
C GLY A 256 -6.90 19.15 -3.11
N ALA A 257 -8.19 19.38 -2.87
CA ALA A 257 -8.72 19.60 -1.53
C ALA A 257 -8.95 18.28 -0.79
N LEU A 258 -8.81 18.30 0.54
CA LEU A 258 -9.05 17.13 1.38
C LEU A 258 -10.52 16.67 1.26
N SER A 259 -10.72 15.44 0.83
CA SER A 259 -12.05 14.84 0.58
C SER A 259 -12.38 13.73 1.56
N LYS A 260 -11.48 12.75 1.72
CA LYS A 260 -11.72 11.54 2.53
C LYS A 260 -10.66 11.37 3.59
N ILE A 261 -10.74 12.18 4.65
CA ILE A 261 -9.78 12.14 5.75
C ILE A 261 -9.73 10.76 6.42
N GLU A 262 -10.83 10.00 6.40
CA GLU A 262 -10.92 8.63 6.94
C GLU A 262 -9.91 7.65 6.33
N ARG A 263 -9.35 7.96 5.15
CA ARG A 263 -8.23 7.21 4.55
C ARG A 263 -6.98 7.18 5.42
N LEU A 264 -6.87 8.11 6.38
CA LEU A 264 -5.76 8.21 7.32
C LEU A 264 -6.09 7.65 8.70
N LEU A 265 -7.24 7.00 8.87
CA LEU A 265 -7.53 6.29 10.11
C LEU A 265 -6.53 5.15 10.29
N SER A 266 -5.97 5.08 11.48
CA SER A 266 -5.30 3.87 11.93
C SER A 266 -6.38 2.91 12.47
N PRO A 267 -6.34 1.61 12.10
CA PRO A 267 -7.23 0.62 12.67
C PRO A 267 -7.15 0.62 14.20
N ALA A 268 -8.28 0.30 14.85
CA ALA A 268 -8.29 0.09 16.29
C ALA A 268 -7.27 -1.02 16.66
N PRO A 269 -6.40 -0.80 17.67
CA PRO A 269 -5.50 -1.85 18.15
C PRO A 269 -6.31 -3.04 18.65
N SER A 270 -5.97 -4.27 18.27
CA SER A 270 -6.66 -5.46 18.79
C SER A 270 -6.34 -5.76 20.26
N GLY A 271 -5.34 -5.09 20.85
CA GLY A 271 -4.77 -5.41 22.16
C GLY A 271 -5.25 -4.57 23.35
N PHE A 272 -6.00 -3.48 23.14
CA PHE A 272 -6.64 -2.73 24.22
C PHE A 272 -8.11 -2.60 23.88
N ASN A 273 -9.00 -2.69 24.88
CA ASN A 273 -10.45 -2.62 24.72
C ASN A 273 -10.90 -1.23 24.19
N GLY A 274 -10.57 -0.92 22.94
CA GLY A 274 -10.73 0.36 22.28
C GLY A 274 -11.50 0.16 20.98
N SER A 275 -12.82 0.32 21.06
CA SER A 275 -13.77 0.14 19.96
C SER A 275 -13.72 1.26 18.90
N ARG A 276 -12.60 1.98 18.75
CA ARG A 276 -12.53 3.18 17.89
C ARG A 276 -11.21 3.30 17.13
N SER A 277 -11.31 3.34 15.81
CA SER A 277 -10.23 3.80 14.93
C SER A 277 -9.89 5.26 15.24
N GLY A 278 -8.61 5.61 15.13
CA GLY A 278 -8.11 6.92 15.51
C GLY A 278 -7.14 7.52 14.49
N PHE A 279 -7.05 8.84 14.49
CA PHE A 279 -6.05 9.57 13.74
C PHE A 279 -4.78 9.71 14.58
N HIS A 280 -3.73 8.96 14.21
CA HIS A 280 -2.40 9.14 14.80
C HIS A 280 -1.50 9.91 13.84
N PHE A 281 -1.03 11.06 14.32
CA PHE A 281 -0.06 11.94 13.68
C PHE A 281 1.06 12.31 14.68
N THR A 282 2.20 12.76 14.18
CA THR A 282 3.30 13.29 15.00
C THR A 282 3.66 14.69 14.53
N PRO A 283 3.95 15.66 15.43
CA PRO A 283 4.52 16.94 15.03
C PRO A 283 6.02 16.85 14.68
N ASP A 284 6.68 15.75 15.07
CA ASP A 284 8.12 15.55 14.83
C ASP A 284 8.38 14.86 13.48
N PRO A 285 9.03 15.54 12.51
CA PRO A 285 9.36 14.96 11.20
C PRO A 285 10.33 13.77 11.29
N SER A 286 11.16 13.70 12.34
CA SER A 286 12.10 12.60 12.57
C SER A 286 11.35 11.33 12.96
N ILE A 287 10.31 11.45 13.80
CA ILE A 287 9.43 10.34 14.14
C ILE A 287 8.67 9.85 12.90
N ALA A 288 8.16 10.76 12.07
CA ALA A 288 7.49 10.37 10.82
C ALA A 288 8.43 9.66 9.85
N SER A 289 9.68 10.12 9.74
CA SER A 289 10.73 9.45 8.97
C SER A 289 11.05 8.05 9.51
N TYR A 290 11.12 7.90 10.83
CA TYR A 290 11.35 6.60 11.47
C TYR A 290 10.20 5.63 11.21
N GLN A 291 8.95 6.09 11.30
CA GLN A 291 7.77 5.32 10.92
C GLN A 291 7.76 4.94 9.43
N ALA A 292 8.15 5.86 8.55
CA ALA A 292 8.25 5.61 7.12
C ALA A 292 9.32 4.56 6.80
N ALA A 293 10.46 4.59 7.48
CA ALA A 293 11.50 3.57 7.36
C ALA A 293 10.98 2.17 7.75
N TYR A 294 10.19 2.08 8.82
CA TYR A 294 9.58 0.81 9.23
C TYR A 294 8.52 0.29 8.27
N ALA A 295 7.64 1.17 7.75
CA ALA A 295 6.73 0.79 6.68
C ALA A 295 7.52 0.34 5.43
N LYS A 296 8.58 1.06 5.07
CA LYS A 296 9.40 0.73 3.89
C LYS A 296 10.14 -0.59 4.05
N ARG A 297 10.59 -0.92 5.26
CA ARG A 297 11.24 -2.20 5.55
C ARG A 297 10.30 -3.38 5.32
N ARG A 298 9.01 -3.21 5.64
CA ARG A 298 7.96 -4.22 5.47
C ARG A 298 7.35 -4.22 4.07
N ALA A 299 7.46 -3.12 3.34
CA ALA A 299 7.03 -3.03 1.94
C ALA A 299 7.86 -3.95 1.04
N ARG A 300 7.22 -4.51 0.01
CA ARG A 300 7.91 -5.26 -1.04
C ARG A 300 8.29 -4.31 -2.17
N TYR A 301 7.30 -3.60 -2.71
CA TYR A 301 7.50 -2.60 -3.77
C TYR A 301 6.64 -1.35 -3.60
N GLU A 302 5.86 -1.28 -2.51
CA GLU A 302 4.97 -0.16 -2.23
C GLU A 302 5.77 1.12 -2.02
N SER A 303 5.27 2.22 -2.58
CA SER A 303 5.77 3.55 -2.26
C SER A 303 5.22 3.98 -0.91
N ILE A 304 6.13 4.38 -0.02
CA ILE A 304 5.80 4.93 1.29
C ILE A 304 6.00 6.44 1.21
N VAL A 305 5.02 7.17 1.69
CA VAL A 305 5.03 8.63 1.70
C VAL A 305 4.78 9.16 3.10
N ILE A 306 5.25 10.38 3.36
CA ILE A 306 4.90 11.13 4.56
C ILE A 306 3.92 12.20 4.13
N VAL A 307 2.71 12.15 4.68
CA VAL A 307 1.70 13.20 4.48
C VAL A 307 1.87 14.25 5.57
N SER A 308 1.86 15.51 5.16
CA SER A 308 1.92 16.68 6.05
C SER A 308 0.57 17.39 6.08
N PHE A 309 0.05 17.65 7.28
CA PHE A 309 -1.15 18.42 7.55
C PHE A 309 -0.78 19.70 8.27
N ARG A 310 -1.35 20.82 7.85
CA ARG A 310 -1.23 22.09 8.58
C ARG A 310 -2.55 22.38 9.29
N ILE A 311 -2.49 22.45 10.62
CA ILE A 311 -3.64 22.80 11.45
C ILE A 311 -3.41 24.22 11.99
N PRO A 312 -4.36 25.16 11.81
CA PRO A 312 -4.24 26.47 12.42
C PRO A 312 -4.10 26.34 13.94
N ASN A 313 -3.16 27.08 14.55
CA ASN A 313 -2.96 27.03 16.01
C ASN A 313 -4.24 27.41 16.76
N THR A 314 -5.02 28.34 16.20
CA THR A 314 -6.32 28.73 16.75
C THR A 314 -7.33 27.58 16.81
N ALA A 315 -7.21 26.54 15.97
CA ALA A 315 -8.07 25.36 16.04
C ALA A 315 -7.70 24.47 17.24
N ILE A 316 -6.39 24.38 17.56
CA ILE A 316 -5.88 23.64 18.71
C ILE A 316 -6.21 24.38 20.02
N GLU A 317 -5.99 25.69 20.04
CA GLU A 317 -6.25 26.56 21.20
C GLU A 317 -7.74 26.63 21.60
N ARG A 318 -8.65 26.30 20.67
CA ARG A 318 -10.10 26.28 20.90
C ARG A 318 -10.64 24.93 21.37
N LEU A 319 -9.78 23.92 21.54
CA LEU A 319 -10.19 22.61 22.07
C LEU A 319 -10.76 22.77 23.48
N SER A 320 -11.90 22.13 23.75
CA SER A 320 -12.54 22.18 25.07
C SER A 320 -11.90 21.16 26.02
N GLU A 321 -12.05 21.33 27.34
CA GLU A 321 -11.49 20.37 28.30
C GLU A 321 -11.87 18.90 28.04
N PRO A 322 -13.12 18.56 27.65
CA PRO A 322 -13.47 17.20 27.22
C PRO A 322 -12.66 16.63 26.05
N ASP A 323 -12.09 17.49 25.20
CA ASP A 323 -11.33 17.09 24.01
C ASP A 323 -9.83 16.91 24.31
N ILE A 324 -9.40 17.20 25.55
CA ILE A 324 -7.99 17.18 25.97
C ILE A 324 -7.78 16.11 27.04
N GLN A 325 -6.90 15.15 26.75
CA GLN A 325 -6.46 14.18 27.75
C GLN A 325 -5.18 14.69 28.44
N ARG A 326 -5.22 14.81 29.77
CA ARG A 326 -4.06 15.17 30.59
C ARG A 326 -3.42 13.91 31.15
N VAL A 327 -2.11 13.82 31.03
CA VAL A 327 -1.29 12.74 31.62
C VAL A 327 -0.58 13.34 32.85
N PHE A 328 -0.68 12.67 33.99
CA PHE A 328 -0.04 13.05 35.26
C PHE A 328 1.06 12.06 35.62
#